data_AF-A0A7W1WNM5-F1
#
_entry.id   AF-A0A7W1WNM5-F1
#
_cell.length_a   1.000
_cell.length_b   1.000
_cell.length_c   1.000
_cell.angle_alpha   90.00
_cell.angle_beta   90.00
_cell.angle_gamma   90.00
#
_symmetry.space_group_name_H-M   'P 1'
#
loop_
_entity.id
_entity.type
_entity.pdbx_description
1 polymer ?
#
loop_
_entity_poly.entity_id
_entity_poly.type
_entity_poly.pdbx_seq_one_letter_code
_entity_poly.pdbx_strand_id
1 'polypeptide(L)'
;MYLRKGLHPFWLLALVVALLVSTIYPLQQTQAYEASSTSKTDPWTQKSVLHYLLFTKDTNVEQAVAQMKKELALTDSEMNQLAQIAADEFIYLRELKKESDQFVLDEKLSKEEKIQKIKETGYTRKHDQALTNTDQKVRQVLKGRYSKFRQYIKAWWAKESTMRITEFKTEAAANNIRVFATQYNPNQAGALEVALPDKYLKFANLGWQTSPPYNNPPYTVDITRISTGKSITDVHVDEVGPWNQDDNYWDPDSERRIYSKLCCTSQKLDLGVPESYAAYYSNYNNGKDQFDRNVANPAGIDLTPEVAKRLGLASLQNDWVTITTDDLDPSGNGTITGTVHTDNGLPVNVRSGPGTSYSIVGKKYDGDVVTIECQIRGETVTGKYGTSDLWDRIGTGQYISDTYVYTGSDGQVAPTCSP
;
A
#
# COMPACT_ATOMS: atom_id res chain seq x y z
N MET A 1 12.71 -28.68 -69.46
CA MET A 1 13.51 -28.07 -70.56
C MET A 1 12.59 -27.21 -71.41
N TYR A 2 12.43 -25.93 -71.07
CA TYR A 2 12.43 -24.81 -72.02
C TYR A 2 12.43 -23.51 -71.22
N LEU A 3 13.56 -22.81 -71.33
CA LEU A 3 13.84 -21.48 -70.81
C LEU A 3 12.99 -20.43 -71.54
N ARG A 4 12.72 -19.29 -70.91
CA ARG A 4 13.41 -18.02 -71.21
C ARG A 4 12.68 -16.81 -70.64
N LYS A 5 13.49 -15.89 -70.12
CA LYS A 5 13.56 -14.43 -70.34
C LYS A 5 13.81 -13.77 -68.97
N GLY A 6 14.94 -13.14 -68.68
CA GLY A 6 15.86 -12.40 -69.56
C GLY A 6 15.85 -10.95 -69.08
N LEU A 7 16.97 -10.50 -68.53
CA LEU A 7 17.16 -9.28 -67.75
C LEU A 7 17.23 -7.95 -68.54
N HIS A 8 17.08 -6.85 -67.78
CA HIS A 8 17.73 -5.51 -67.88
C HIS A 8 17.21 -4.47 -68.91
N PRO A 9 17.53 -3.14 -68.77
CA PRO A 9 17.91 -2.31 -67.61
C PRO A 9 17.26 -0.89 -67.56
N PHE A 10 17.49 -0.20 -66.44
CA PHE A 10 17.55 1.25 -66.14
C PHE A 10 17.23 2.31 -67.21
N TRP A 11 16.41 3.32 -66.85
CA TRP A 11 16.66 4.76 -67.07
C TRP A 11 16.04 5.62 -65.95
N LEU A 12 16.81 6.58 -65.45
CA LEU A 12 16.46 7.60 -64.45
C LEU A 12 15.45 8.63 -64.98
N LEU A 13 14.60 9.16 -64.08
CA LEU A 13 14.18 10.56 -64.14
C LEU A 13 13.90 11.10 -62.72
N ALA A 14 14.58 12.19 -62.39
CA ALA A 14 14.48 12.91 -61.13
C ALA A 14 13.29 13.88 -61.13
N LEU A 15 12.65 14.07 -59.97
CA LEU A 15 11.86 15.27 -59.70
C LEU A 15 11.85 15.59 -58.20
N VAL A 16 12.27 16.82 -57.91
CA VAL A 16 12.41 17.45 -56.60
C VAL A 16 11.06 17.96 -56.12
N VAL A 17 10.68 17.66 -54.87
CA VAL A 17 9.74 18.49 -54.10
C VAL A 17 10.18 18.51 -52.63
N ALA A 18 10.46 19.72 -52.14
CA ALA A 18 10.78 20.02 -50.76
C ALA A 18 9.53 19.91 -49.86
N LEU A 19 9.68 19.39 -48.64
CA LEU A 19 8.68 19.55 -47.58
C LEU A 19 9.30 19.41 -46.18
N LEU A 20 9.33 20.57 -45.49
CA LEU A 20 9.16 20.81 -44.06
C LEU A 20 9.88 19.88 -43.06
N VAL A 21 10.97 20.41 -42.50
CA VAL A 21 11.51 19.97 -41.20
C VAL A 21 10.56 20.47 -40.11
N SER A 22 9.58 19.66 -39.72
CA SER A 22 8.87 19.85 -38.47
C SER A 22 9.78 19.39 -37.34
N THR A 23 10.23 20.32 -36.49
CA THR A 23 10.84 20.01 -35.19
C THR A 23 9.80 19.29 -34.34
N ILE A 24 9.84 17.97 -34.33
CA ILE A 24 9.16 17.17 -33.31
C ILE A 24 9.97 17.36 -32.03
N TYR A 25 9.49 18.25 -31.17
CA TYR A 25 9.80 18.15 -29.75
C TYR A 25 9.38 16.74 -29.32
N PRO A 26 10.26 15.93 -28.71
CA PRO A 26 9.77 14.74 -28.05
C PRO A 26 8.87 15.23 -26.92
N LEU A 27 7.56 15.04 -27.08
CA LEU A 27 6.66 14.85 -25.96
C LEU A 27 7.38 13.85 -25.04
N GLN A 28 7.73 14.28 -23.83
CA GLN A 28 8.08 13.36 -22.76
C GLN A 28 6.91 12.39 -22.64
N GLN A 29 7.06 11.21 -23.25
CA GLN A 29 6.24 10.06 -22.91
C GLN A 29 6.56 9.77 -21.46
N THR A 30 5.66 10.14 -20.55
CA THR A 30 5.52 9.43 -19.30
C THR A 30 5.36 7.97 -19.68
N GLN A 31 6.39 7.19 -19.40
CA GLN A 31 6.43 5.78 -19.72
C GLN A 31 5.44 5.11 -18.76
N ALA A 32 4.16 5.10 -19.16
CA ALA A 32 3.11 4.44 -18.42
C ALA A 32 3.50 2.97 -18.23
N TYR A 33 3.39 2.49 -17.00
CA TYR A 33 3.69 1.11 -16.61
C TYR A 33 2.97 0.12 -17.53
N GLU A 34 3.70 -0.47 -18.47
CA GLU A 34 3.31 -1.71 -19.12
C GLU A 34 3.67 -2.82 -18.16
N ALA A 35 2.65 -3.43 -17.54
CA ALA A 35 2.81 -4.67 -16.82
C ALA A 35 3.51 -5.63 -17.80
N SER A 36 4.76 -5.97 -17.48
CA SER A 36 5.51 -6.99 -18.20
C SER A 36 4.60 -8.19 -18.41
N SER A 37 4.67 -8.81 -19.57
CA SER A 37 3.92 -10.01 -19.98
C SER A 37 4.11 -11.24 -19.07
N THR A 38 4.74 -11.08 -17.91
CA THR A 38 5.02 -12.04 -16.85
C THR A 38 3.80 -12.45 -16.01
N SER A 39 2.64 -11.80 -16.15
CA SER A 39 1.39 -12.19 -15.42
C SER A 39 0.75 -13.51 -15.89
N LYS A 40 1.37 -14.21 -16.86
CA LYS A 40 0.90 -15.50 -17.42
C LYS A 40 1.66 -16.74 -16.92
N THR A 41 2.65 -16.57 -16.03
CA THR A 41 3.43 -17.69 -15.49
C THR A 41 2.63 -18.44 -14.42
N ASP A 42 2.89 -19.74 -14.28
CA ASP A 42 2.26 -20.55 -13.23
C ASP A 42 2.85 -20.12 -11.87
N PRO A 43 2.04 -19.57 -10.94
CA PRO A 43 2.57 -19.06 -9.67
C PRO A 43 2.89 -20.18 -8.69
N TRP A 44 2.39 -21.39 -8.94
CA TRP A 44 2.46 -22.48 -7.99
C TRP A 44 3.90 -22.99 -7.89
N THR A 45 4.34 -23.25 -6.65
CA THR A 45 5.75 -23.47 -6.25
C THR A 45 6.72 -22.31 -6.52
N GLN A 46 6.22 -21.14 -6.93
CA GLN A 46 7.02 -19.92 -7.08
C GLN A 46 6.60 -18.85 -6.06
N LYS A 47 5.33 -18.88 -5.64
CA LYS A 47 4.73 -17.95 -4.67
C LYS A 47 3.89 -18.71 -3.66
N SER A 48 3.74 -18.15 -2.46
CA SER A 48 2.73 -18.62 -1.50
C SER A 48 1.36 -18.14 -1.97
N VAL A 49 0.64 -19.01 -2.67
CA VAL A 49 -0.66 -18.71 -3.30
C VAL A 49 -1.82 -19.28 -2.50
N LEU A 50 -1.63 -20.44 -1.87
CA LEU A 50 -2.71 -21.17 -1.22
C LEU A 50 -3.27 -20.41 -0.01
N HIS A 51 -2.39 -19.75 0.76
CA HIS A 51 -2.83 -18.91 1.88
C HIS A 51 -3.62 -17.69 1.39
N TYR A 52 -3.13 -16.96 0.38
CA TYR A 52 -3.88 -15.86 -0.22
C TYR A 52 -5.26 -16.33 -0.69
N LEU A 53 -5.35 -17.45 -1.41
CA LEU A 53 -6.62 -17.97 -1.93
C LEU A 53 -7.59 -18.37 -0.80
N LEU A 54 -7.12 -19.02 0.27
CA LEU A 54 -8.00 -19.61 1.30
C LEU A 54 -8.28 -18.69 2.50
N PHE A 55 -7.46 -17.67 2.74
CA PHE A 55 -7.55 -16.80 3.92
C PHE A 55 -7.91 -15.34 3.58
N THR A 56 -8.09 -14.99 2.32
CA THR A 56 -8.56 -13.64 1.94
C THR A 56 -10.08 -13.57 2.01
N LYS A 57 -10.60 -12.52 2.65
CA LYS A 57 -12.04 -12.26 2.87
C LYS A 57 -12.67 -11.33 1.82
N ASP A 58 -12.03 -11.24 0.67
CA ASP A 58 -12.48 -10.52 -0.52
C ASP A 58 -13.50 -11.37 -1.29
N THR A 59 -14.60 -10.74 -1.71
CA THR A 59 -15.72 -11.42 -2.38
C THR A 59 -15.30 -12.18 -3.64
N ASN A 60 -14.38 -11.64 -4.45
CA ASN A 60 -13.94 -12.30 -5.69
C ASN A 60 -13.10 -13.54 -5.37
N VAL A 61 -12.27 -13.47 -4.32
CA VAL A 61 -11.46 -14.60 -3.86
C VAL A 61 -12.35 -15.69 -3.23
N GLU A 62 -13.33 -15.33 -2.40
CA GLU A 62 -14.25 -16.31 -1.80
C GLU A 62 -15.09 -17.04 -2.86
N GLN A 63 -15.53 -16.33 -3.91
CA GLN A 63 -16.20 -16.95 -5.06
C GLN A 63 -15.27 -17.90 -5.81
N ALA A 64 -14.00 -17.54 -5.99
CA ALA A 64 -13.01 -18.44 -6.59
C ALA A 64 -12.83 -19.71 -5.76
N VAL A 65 -12.72 -19.61 -4.42
CA VAL A 65 -12.63 -20.80 -3.54
C VAL A 65 -13.87 -21.69 -3.70
N ALA A 66 -15.07 -21.11 -3.72
CA ALA A 66 -16.31 -21.86 -3.91
C ALA A 66 -16.36 -22.57 -5.28
N GLN A 67 -15.91 -21.90 -6.34
CA GLN A 67 -15.80 -22.47 -7.67
C GLN A 67 -14.77 -23.62 -7.72
N MET A 68 -13.58 -23.41 -7.15
CA MET A 68 -12.53 -24.43 -7.05
C MET A 68 -13.05 -25.70 -6.35
N LYS A 69 -13.71 -25.51 -5.19
CA LYS A 69 -14.31 -26.60 -4.42
C LYS A 69 -15.30 -27.41 -5.26
N LYS A 70 -16.17 -26.71 -6.01
CA LYS A 70 -17.17 -27.33 -6.90
C LYS A 70 -16.51 -28.09 -8.06
N GLU A 71 -15.59 -27.47 -8.79
CA GLU A 71 -14.95 -28.05 -9.98
C GLU A 71 -14.09 -29.28 -9.66
N LEU A 72 -13.47 -29.29 -8.47
CA LEU A 72 -12.67 -30.40 -7.99
C LEU A 72 -13.48 -31.39 -7.15
N ALA A 73 -14.78 -31.15 -6.93
CA ALA A 73 -15.62 -31.94 -6.05
C ALA A 73 -14.95 -32.22 -4.69
N LEU A 74 -14.44 -31.17 -4.04
CA LEU A 74 -13.75 -31.27 -2.75
C LEU A 74 -14.75 -31.36 -1.61
N THR A 75 -14.49 -32.27 -0.67
CA THR A 75 -15.24 -32.35 0.59
C THR A 75 -14.82 -31.23 1.54
N ASP A 76 -15.63 -30.95 2.57
CA ASP A 76 -15.26 -30.01 3.63
C ASP A 76 -13.99 -30.43 4.37
N SER A 77 -13.81 -31.75 4.58
CA SER A 77 -12.59 -32.28 5.18
C SER A 77 -11.35 -31.98 4.33
N GLU A 78 -11.45 -32.09 3.01
CA GLU A 78 -10.34 -31.78 2.10
C GLU A 78 -10.05 -30.28 2.08
N MET A 79 -11.10 -29.44 2.08
CA MET A 79 -10.93 -27.98 2.20
C MET A 79 -10.24 -27.59 3.51
N ASN A 80 -10.60 -28.22 4.63
CA ASN A 80 -9.95 -27.98 5.92
C ASN A 80 -8.48 -28.42 5.91
N GLN A 81 -8.15 -29.55 5.27
CA GLN A 81 -6.77 -29.99 5.10
C GLN A 81 -5.95 -29.01 4.26
N LEU A 82 -6.51 -28.50 3.16
CA LEU A 82 -5.85 -27.47 2.33
C LEU A 82 -5.65 -26.17 3.11
N ALA A 83 -6.64 -25.74 3.89
CA ALA A 83 -6.53 -24.56 4.76
C ALA A 83 -5.44 -24.74 5.82
N GLN A 84 -5.32 -25.91 6.44
CA GLN A 84 -4.25 -26.20 7.40
C GLN A 84 -2.87 -26.15 6.71
N ILE A 85 -2.73 -26.77 5.53
CA ILE A 85 -1.49 -26.72 4.76
C ILE A 85 -1.09 -25.27 4.45
N ALA A 86 -2.05 -24.44 4.07
CA ALA A 86 -1.83 -23.04 3.75
C ALA A 86 -1.42 -22.21 4.99
N ALA A 87 -2.07 -22.44 6.13
CA ALA A 87 -1.72 -21.80 7.39
C ALA A 87 -0.32 -22.20 7.86
N ASP A 88 0.02 -23.49 7.78
CA ASP A 88 1.36 -23.99 8.13
C ASP A 88 2.46 -23.33 7.29
N GLU A 89 2.25 -23.22 5.97
CA GLU A 89 3.19 -22.54 5.06
C GLU A 89 3.35 -21.08 5.44
N PHE A 90 2.24 -20.36 5.63
CA PHE A 90 2.26 -18.94 5.97
C PHE A 90 3.00 -18.69 7.29
N ILE A 91 2.68 -19.46 8.33
CA ILE A 91 3.34 -19.35 9.64
C ILE A 91 4.83 -19.64 9.49
N TYR A 92 5.21 -20.70 8.79
CA TYR A 92 6.61 -21.04 8.56
C TYR A 92 7.37 -19.92 7.83
N LEU A 93 6.81 -19.37 6.76
CA LEU A 93 7.45 -18.30 5.99
C LEU A 93 7.57 -17.01 6.80
N ARG A 94 6.60 -16.71 7.67
CA ARG A 94 6.66 -15.58 8.60
C ARG A 94 7.80 -15.75 9.62
N GLU A 95 7.92 -16.92 10.24
CA GLU A 95 9.03 -17.18 11.18
C GLU A 95 10.39 -17.19 10.46
N LEU A 96 10.45 -17.73 9.24
CA LEU A 96 11.66 -17.69 8.42
C LEU A 96 12.10 -16.25 8.09
N LYS A 97 11.15 -15.35 7.78
CA LYS A 97 11.44 -13.91 7.65
C LYS A 97 12.00 -13.35 8.95
N LYS A 98 11.37 -13.70 10.09
CA LYS A 98 11.77 -13.23 11.42
C LYS A 98 13.17 -13.67 11.83
N GLU A 99 13.63 -14.86 11.41
CA GLU A 99 15.03 -15.30 11.63
C GLU A 99 16.05 -14.28 11.08
N SER A 100 15.68 -13.53 10.04
CA SER A 100 16.52 -12.50 9.42
C SER A 100 16.50 -11.15 10.15
N ASP A 101 15.54 -10.91 11.04
CA ASP A 101 15.32 -9.60 11.66
C ASP A 101 16.53 -9.17 12.51
N GLN A 102 17.26 -10.12 13.12
CA GLN A 102 18.50 -9.82 13.85
C GLN A 102 19.56 -9.10 13.01
N PHE A 103 19.62 -9.36 11.70
CA PHE A 103 20.54 -8.68 10.79
C PHE A 103 19.95 -7.39 10.27
N VAL A 104 18.65 -7.40 9.96
CA VAL A 104 17.92 -6.24 9.47
C VAL A 104 17.97 -5.09 10.49
N LEU A 105 17.83 -5.40 11.77
CA LEU A 105 17.84 -4.45 12.89
C LEU A 105 19.24 -4.04 13.36
N ASP A 106 20.31 -4.67 12.86
CA ASP A 106 21.67 -4.29 13.23
C ASP A 106 22.11 -3.04 12.45
N GLU A 107 22.18 -1.90 13.14
CA GLU A 107 22.58 -0.61 12.57
C GLU A 107 24.06 -0.55 12.16
N LYS A 108 24.90 -1.47 12.64
CA LYS A 108 26.32 -1.51 12.28
C LYS A 108 26.57 -2.13 10.92
N LEU A 109 25.59 -2.86 10.39
CA LEU A 109 25.70 -3.52 9.10
C LEU A 109 25.23 -2.60 7.97
N SER A 110 26.03 -2.52 6.92
CA SER A 110 25.57 -1.99 5.64
C SER A 110 24.46 -2.87 5.05
N LYS A 111 23.70 -2.33 4.09
CA LYS A 111 22.63 -3.06 3.41
C LYS A 111 23.16 -4.33 2.73
N GLU A 112 24.32 -4.23 2.09
CA GLU A 112 25.00 -5.33 1.40
C GLU A 112 25.40 -6.44 2.37
N GLU A 113 25.92 -6.09 3.56
CA GLU A 113 26.24 -7.06 4.62
C GLU A 113 24.99 -7.73 5.18
N LYS A 114 23.89 -6.99 5.36
CA LYS A 114 22.59 -7.55 5.76
C LYS A 114 22.13 -8.60 4.76
N ILE A 115 22.13 -8.27 3.46
CA ILE A 115 21.78 -9.20 2.38
C ILE A 115 22.67 -10.44 2.41
N GLN A 116 23.98 -10.26 2.57
CA GLN A 116 24.94 -11.37 2.58
C GLN A 116 24.70 -12.32 3.77
N LYS A 117 24.49 -11.79 4.97
CA LYS A 117 24.17 -12.60 6.16
C LYS A 117 22.85 -13.35 6.01
N ILE A 118 21.83 -12.70 5.45
CA ILE A 118 20.55 -13.35 5.16
C ILE A 118 20.73 -14.51 4.17
N LYS A 119 21.53 -14.33 3.12
CA LYS A 119 21.87 -15.40 2.18
C LYS A 119 22.56 -16.59 2.85
N GLU A 120 23.47 -16.32 3.78
CA GLU A 120 24.20 -17.34 4.54
C GLU A 120 23.28 -18.20 5.44
N THR A 121 22.12 -17.68 5.88
CA THR A 121 21.10 -18.49 6.57
C THR A 121 20.46 -19.56 5.67
N GLY A 122 20.65 -19.45 4.35
CA GLY A 122 19.99 -20.26 3.36
C GLY A 122 18.52 -19.90 3.16
N TYR A 123 18.13 -18.65 3.41
CA TYR A 123 16.74 -18.15 3.34
C TYR A 123 16.00 -18.65 2.09
N THR A 124 16.53 -18.38 0.88
CA THR A 124 15.88 -18.76 -0.39
C THR A 124 15.67 -20.27 -0.49
N ARG A 125 16.67 -21.08 -0.10
CA ARG A 125 16.54 -22.54 -0.11
C ARG A 125 15.45 -23.02 0.85
N LYS A 126 15.39 -22.46 2.07
CA LYS A 126 14.36 -22.80 3.06
C LYS A 126 12.96 -22.39 2.58
N HIS A 127 12.85 -21.21 1.97
CA HIS A 127 11.62 -20.71 1.36
C HIS A 127 11.12 -21.66 0.26
N ASP A 128 11.99 -22.00 -0.70
CA ASP A 128 11.61 -22.88 -1.83
C ASP A 128 11.28 -24.30 -1.37
N GLN A 129 11.96 -24.78 -0.31
CA GLN A 129 11.63 -26.04 0.33
C GLN A 129 10.25 -26.01 0.99
N ALA A 130 9.84 -24.90 1.61
CA ALA A 130 8.50 -24.74 2.16
C ALA A 130 7.43 -24.88 1.07
N LEU A 131 7.60 -24.18 -0.07
CA LEU A 131 6.68 -24.28 -1.21
C LEU A 131 6.64 -25.70 -1.80
N THR A 132 7.79 -26.38 -1.85
CA THR A 132 7.88 -27.77 -2.30
C THR A 132 7.15 -28.73 -1.35
N ASN A 133 7.28 -28.53 -0.04
CA ASN A 133 6.58 -29.32 0.97
C ASN A 133 5.06 -29.12 0.89
N THR A 134 4.60 -27.88 0.69
CA THR A 134 3.20 -27.56 0.41
C THR A 134 2.69 -28.30 -0.81
N ASP A 135 3.44 -28.27 -1.92
CA ASP A 135 3.08 -29.00 -3.15
C ASP A 135 2.88 -30.50 -2.89
N GLN A 136 3.79 -31.12 -2.14
CA GLN A 136 3.71 -32.54 -1.79
C GLN A 136 2.47 -32.85 -0.94
N LYS A 137 2.19 -32.04 0.10
CA LYS A 137 0.99 -32.22 0.94
C LYS A 137 -0.30 -32.03 0.14
N VAL A 138 -0.36 -31.02 -0.73
CA VAL A 138 -1.53 -30.77 -1.59
C VAL A 138 -1.76 -31.92 -2.58
N ARG A 139 -0.70 -32.51 -3.16
CA ARG A 139 -0.81 -33.73 -3.99
C ARG A 139 -1.43 -34.90 -3.23
N GLN A 140 -1.07 -35.09 -1.95
CA GLN A 140 -1.60 -36.16 -1.13
C GLN A 140 -3.10 -35.99 -0.85
N VAL A 141 -3.56 -34.75 -0.60
CA VAL A 141 -4.98 -34.43 -0.41
C VAL A 141 -5.75 -34.63 -1.71
N LEU A 142 -5.26 -34.06 -2.82
CA LEU A 142 -6.02 -34.00 -4.07
C LEU A 142 -5.94 -35.28 -4.92
N LYS A 143 -4.87 -36.07 -4.77
CA LYS A 143 -4.64 -37.32 -5.50
C LYS A 143 -4.81 -37.10 -7.02
N GLY A 144 -5.68 -37.88 -7.67
CA GLY A 144 -5.97 -37.76 -9.11
C GLY A 144 -6.56 -36.41 -9.55
N ARG A 145 -7.01 -35.55 -8.62
CA ARG A 145 -7.52 -34.21 -8.92
C ARG A 145 -6.44 -33.13 -8.93
N TYR A 146 -5.20 -33.46 -8.54
CA TYR A 146 -4.11 -32.48 -8.44
C TYR A 146 -3.82 -31.78 -9.78
N SER A 147 -3.88 -32.48 -10.91
CA SER A 147 -3.65 -31.88 -12.23
C SER A 147 -4.72 -30.83 -12.57
N LYS A 148 -5.98 -31.11 -12.27
CA LYS A 148 -7.09 -30.15 -12.44
C LYS A 148 -6.93 -28.95 -11.51
N PHE A 149 -6.49 -29.17 -10.27
CA PHE A 149 -6.19 -28.08 -9.34
C PHE A 149 -5.09 -27.16 -9.87
N ARG A 150 -3.99 -27.70 -10.42
CA ARG A 150 -2.93 -26.89 -11.02
C ARG A 150 -3.43 -26.05 -12.19
N GLN A 151 -4.29 -26.62 -13.05
CA GLN A 151 -4.93 -25.88 -14.14
C GLN A 151 -5.82 -24.76 -13.60
N TYR A 152 -6.61 -25.05 -12.56
CA TYR A 152 -7.45 -24.07 -11.89
C TYR A 152 -6.63 -22.91 -11.32
N ILE A 153 -5.61 -23.20 -10.50
CA ILE A 153 -4.75 -22.17 -9.87
C ILE A 153 -4.09 -21.30 -10.92
N LYS A 154 -3.51 -21.88 -11.98
CA LYS A 154 -2.87 -21.12 -13.04
C LYS A 154 -3.85 -20.17 -13.74
N ALA A 155 -5.05 -20.65 -14.07
CA ALA A 155 -6.07 -19.86 -14.75
C ALA A 155 -6.64 -18.76 -13.85
N TRP A 156 -6.95 -19.09 -12.59
CA TRP A 156 -7.44 -18.13 -11.60
C TRP A 156 -6.40 -17.06 -11.31
N TRP A 157 -5.14 -17.44 -11.07
CA TRP A 157 -4.07 -16.48 -10.77
C TRP A 157 -3.82 -15.46 -11.87
N ALA A 158 -3.88 -15.89 -13.13
CA ALA A 158 -3.73 -14.97 -14.26
C ALA A 158 -4.86 -13.90 -14.27
N LYS A 159 -6.09 -14.29 -13.92
CA LYS A 159 -7.23 -13.38 -13.79
C LYS A 159 -7.08 -12.47 -12.56
N GLU A 160 -6.81 -13.05 -11.40
CA GLU A 160 -6.63 -12.34 -10.14
C GLU A 160 -5.53 -11.29 -10.25
N SER A 161 -4.34 -11.68 -10.71
CA SER A 161 -3.20 -10.78 -10.86
C SER A 161 -3.50 -9.63 -11.82
N THR A 162 -4.13 -9.93 -12.96
CA THR A 162 -4.49 -8.89 -13.94
C THR A 162 -5.49 -7.91 -13.33
N MET A 163 -6.53 -8.41 -12.66
CA MET A 163 -7.54 -7.60 -12.00
C MET A 163 -6.91 -6.67 -10.96
N ARG A 164 -6.11 -7.20 -10.03
CA ARG A 164 -5.47 -6.39 -8.99
C ARG A 164 -4.55 -5.33 -9.58
N ILE A 165 -3.70 -5.71 -10.54
CA ILE A 165 -2.78 -4.77 -11.20
C ILE A 165 -3.56 -3.64 -11.88
N THR A 166 -4.70 -3.94 -12.50
CA THR A 166 -5.56 -2.93 -13.12
C THR A 166 -6.26 -2.03 -12.10
N GLU A 167 -6.84 -2.60 -11.03
CA GLU A 167 -7.53 -1.85 -9.96
C GLU A 167 -6.59 -0.82 -9.31
N PHE A 168 -5.36 -1.21 -8.97
CA PHE A 168 -4.38 -0.31 -8.35
C PHE A 168 -4.03 0.90 -9.22
N LYS A 169 -3.95 0.72 -10.55
CA LYS A 169 -3.67 1.83 -11.46
C LYS A 169 -4.78 2.89 -11.48
N THR A 170 -6.01 2.51 -11.11
CA THR A 170 -7.18 3.38 -11.19
C THR A 170 -7.54 4.06 -9.88
N GLU A 171 -7.07 3.53 -8.74
CA GLU A 171 -7.50 3.95 -7.40
C GLU A 171 -6.54 4.91 -6.67
N ALA A 172 -5.45 5.35 -7.30
CA ALA A 172 -4.45 6.22 -6.66
C ALA A 172 -5.00 7.65 -6.39
N ALA A 173 -5.80 7.80 -5.34
CA ALA A 173 -6.01 9.07 -4.65
C ALA A 173 -4.90 9.22 -3.61
N ALA A 174 -4.20 10.36 -3.60
CA ALA A 174 -2.98 10.56 -2.82
C ALA A 174 -3.11 10.23 -1.32
N ASN A 175 -4.32 10.34 -0.77
CA ASN A 175 -4.54 10.23 0.67
C ASN A 175 -5.36 9.00 1.08
N ASN A 176 -5.95 8.26 0.13
CA ASN A 176 -6.78 7.08 0.40
C ASN A 176 -6.25 5.91 -0.44
N ILE A 177 -5.42 5.08 0.18
CA ILE A 177 -4.64 4.08 -0.54
C ILE A 177 -5.20 2.71 -0.25
N ARG A 178 -5.57 1.97 -1.30
CA ARG A 178 -5.92 0.56 -1.18
C ARG A 178 -4.67 -0.25 -0.91
N VAL A 179 -4.70 -1.09 0.11
CA VAL A 179 -3.62 -2.02 0.44
C VAL A 179 -4.16 -3.37 0.88
N PHE A 180 -3.35 -4.41 0.68
CA PHE A 180 -3.66 -5.73 1.23
C PHE A 180 -3.20 -5.76 2.69
N ALA A 181 -4.12 -6.07 3.60
CA ALA A 181 -3.83 -6.13 5.03
C ALA A 181 -3.54 -7.57 5.46
N THR A 182 -2.37 -7.79 6.06
CA THR A 182 -2.02 -9.03 6.76
C THR A 182 -1.97 -8.82 8.27
N GLN A 183 -1.53 -9.81 9.04
CA GLN A 183 -1.47 -9.73 10.51
C GLN A 183 -0.07 -10.09 11.03
N TYR A 184 0.37 -9.36 12.05
CA TYR A 184 1.60 -9.64 12.81
C TYR A 184 1.32 -9.81 14.31
N ASN A 185 2.30 -10.33 15.05
CA ASN A 185 2.23 -10.43 16.50
C ASN A 185 2.96 -9.22 17.11
N PRO A 186 2.26 -8.31 17.82
CA PRO A 186 2.89 -7.17 18.46
C PRO A 186 3.76 -7.61 19.64
N ASN A 187 4.70 -6.74 20.02
CA ASN A 187 5.54 -6.95 21.21
C ASN A 187 4.71 -6.92 22.50
N GLN A 188 3.64 -6.13 22.52
CA GLN A 188 2.67 -6.07 23.61
C GLN A 188 1.35 -6.74 23.19
N ALA A 189 0.96 -7.80 23.90
CA ALA A 189 -0.32 -8.45 23.66
C ALA A 189 -1.48 -7.47 23.85
N GLY A 190 -2.40 -7.43 22.87
CA GLY A 190 -3.55 -6.52 22.89
C GLY A 190 -3.27 -5.09 22.44
N ALA A 191 -2.07 -4.79 21.94
CA ALA A 191 -1.76 -3.49 21.37
C ALA A 191 -2.68 -3.14 20.19
N LEU A 192 -3.04 -1.86 20.08
CA LEU A 192 -3.85 -1.26 19.02
C LEU A 192 -2.96 -0.45 18.10
N GLU A 193 -2.13 -1.17 17.35
CA GLU A 193 -1.11 -0.60 16.47
C GLU A 193 -1.11 -1.33 15.12
N VAL A 194 -0.42 -0.74 14.15
CA VAL A 194 -0.12 -1.33 12.85
C VAL A 194 1.37 -1.21 12.53
N ALA A 195 1.82 -2.02 11.58
CA ALA A 195 3.09 -1.81 10.92
C ALA A 195 2.88 -1.21 9.52
N LEU A 196 3.67 -0.17 9.20
CA LEU A 196 3.82 0.36 7.85
C LEU A 196 5.27 0.22 7.36
N PRO A 197 5.51 0.09 6.05
CA PRO A 197 6.83 -0.28 5.53
C PRO A 197 7.77 0.93 5.45
N ASP A 198 7.66 1.83 6.42
CA ASP A 198 8.51 2.99 6.61
C ASP A 198 8.93 3.11 8.08
N LYS A 199 10.19 2.80 8.35
CA LYS A 199 10.72 2.76 9.74
C LYS A 199 10.71 4.11 10.43
N TYR A 200 10.72 5.21 9.66
CA TYR A 200 10.82 6.55 10.21
C TYR A 200 9.54 6.98 10.93
N LEU A 201 8.35 6.54 10.49
CA LEU A 201 7.09 6.73 11.22
C LEU A 201 7.19 6.16 12.64
N LYS A 202 7.59 4.89 12.78
CA LYS A 202 7.80 4.25 14.08
C LYS A 202 8.81 5.03 14.92
N PHE A 203 9.97 5.35 14.34
CA PHE A 203 11.03 6.05 15.06
C PHE A 203 10.56 7.40 15.58
N ALA A 204 9.82 8.15 14.78
CA ALA A 204 9.25 9.43 15.19
C ALA A 204 8.18 9.27 16.28
N ASN A 205 7.31 8.26 16.20
CA ASN A 205 6.37 7.92 17.26
C ASN A 205 7.05 7.53 18.58
N LEU A 206 8.26 6.96 18.52
CA LEU A 206 9.10 6.70 19.69
C LEU A 206 9.90 7.93 20.16
N GLY A 207 9.75 9.09 19.51
CA GLY A 207 10.47 10.32 19.80
C GLY A 207 11.93 10.33 19.34
N TRP A 208 12.31 9.44 18.43
CA TRP A 208 13.67 9.36 17.88
C TRP A 208 13.82 10.34 16.72
N GLN A 209 15.02 10.92 16.60
CA GLN A 209 15.33 11.76 15.45
C GLN A 209 15.45 10.93 14.17
N THR A 210 14.78 11.35 13.11
CA THR A 210 14.78 10.70 11.81
C THR A 210 15.45 11.56 10.73
N SER A 211 15.90 10.91 9.65
CA SER A 211 16.36 11.58 8.44
C SER A 211 15.81 10.83 7.23
N PRO A 212 14.84 11.40 6.47
CA PRO A 212 14.28 12.74 6.62
C PRO A 212 13.50 12.94 7.94
N PRO A 213 13.35 14.19 8.43
CA PRO A 213 12.69 14.47 9.69
C PRO A 213 11.17 14.24 9.58
N TYR A 214 10.61 13.62 10.61
CA TYR A 214 9.19 13.45 10.86
C TYR A 214 8.85 14.30 12.10
N ASN A 215 8.25 15.47 11.88
CA ASN A 215 8.24 16.56 12.86
C ASN A 215 7.01 16.65 13.78
N ASN A 216 5.94 15.90 13.49
CA ASN A 216 4.68 16.02 14.21
C ASN A 216 4.07 14.64 14.57
N PRO A 217 4.77 13.80 15.35
CA PRO A 217 4.14 12.62 15.91
C PRO A 217 3.02 13.00 16.91
N PRO A 218 2.00 12.15 17.13
CA PRO A 218 1.93 10.77 16.65
C PRO A 218 1.46 10.66 15.21
N TYR A 219 2.07 9.74 14.47
CA TYR A 219 1.67 9.30 13.14
C TYR A 219 0.67 8.15 13.24
N THR A 220 -0.50 8.36 12.68
CA THR A 220 -1.62 7.41 12.71
C THR A 220 -2.17 7.13 11.32
N VAL A 221 -3.00 6.09 11.21
CA VAL A 221 -3.79 5.81 10.02
C VAL A 221 -5.23 5.45 10.37
N ASP A 222 -6.15 5.88 9.52
CA ASP A 222 -7.50 5.33 9.48
C ASP A 222 -7.55 4.15 8.53
N ILE A 223 -8.29 3.11 8.90
CA ILE A 223 -8.34 1.85 8.15
C ILE A 223 -9.80 1.49 7.93
N THR A 224 -10.20 1.36 6.66
CA THR A 224 -11.54 0.93 6.26
C THR A 224 -11.45 -0.38 5.48
N ARG A 225 -12.12 -1.43 5.97
CA ARG A 225 -12.20 -2.72 5.29
C ARG A 225 -13.18 -2.64 4.12
N ILE A 226 -12.66 -2.74 2.89
CA ILE A 226 -13.41 -2.47 1.65
C ILE A 226 -14.66 -3.36 1.53
N SER A 227 -14.54 -4.65 1.85
CA SER A 227 -15.63 -5.62 1.71
C SER A 227 -16.83 -5.37 2.65
N THR A 228 -16.66 -4.61 3.72
CA THR A 228 -17.70 -4.43 4.76
C THR A 228 -17.98 -2.97 5.13
N GLY A 229 -17.11 -2.03 4.76
CA GLY A 229 -17.16 -0.65 5.21
C GLY A 229 -16.87 -0.46 6.70
N LYS A 230 -16.43 -1.50 7.43
CA LYS A 230 -16.01 -1.37 8.82
C LYS A 230 -14.72 -0.56 8.89
N SER A 231 -14.68 0.41 9.79
CA SER A 231 -13.54 1.31 9.95
C SER A 231 -13.05 1.37 11.38
N ILE A 232 -11.77 1.73 11.53
CA ILE A 232 -11.12 2.13 12.77
C ILE A 232 -10.24 3.34 12.44
N THR A 233 -10.27 4.36 13.29
CA THR A 233 -9.51 5.61 13.09
C THR A 233 -8.36 5.72 14.08
N ASP A 234 -7.42 6.62 13.80
CA ASP A 234 -6.34 7.04 14.71
C ASP A 234 -5.47 5.86 15.21
N VAL A 235 -5.21 4.88 14.34
CA VAL A 235 -4.41 3.70 14.72
C VAL A 235 -2.92 4.02 14.59
N HIS A 236 -2.19 3.89 15.71
CA HIS A 236 -0.77 4.20 15.77
C HIS A 236 0.09 3.30 14.87
N VAL A 237 1.08 3.92 14.23
CA VAL A 237 2.13 3.22 13.48
C VAL A 237 3.34 2.99 14.40
N ASP A 238 3.34 1.87 15.12
CA ASP A 238 4.37 1.56 16.13
C ASP A 238 5.33 0.45 15.69
N GLU A 239 5.15 -0.12 14.50
CA GLU A 239 6.02 -1.17 13.99
C GLU A 239 6.39 -1.00 12.51
N VAL A 240 7.46 -1.68 12.07
CA VAL A 240 8.00 -1.56 10.71
C VAL A 240 7.67 -2.79 9.87
N GLY A 241 7.08 -2.57 8.70
CA GLY A 241 6.73 -3.59 7.73
C GLY A 241 5.37 -3.31 7.09
N PRO A 242 4.92 -4.07 6.09
CA PRO A 242 5.39 -5.39 5.72
C PRO A 242 6.58 -5.36 4.74
N TRP A 243 7.46 -6.37 4.88
CA TRP A 243 8.62 -6.66 4.01
C TRP A 243 9.73 -5.60 3.96
N ASN A 244 9.41 -4.41 3.46
CA ASN A 244 10.33 -3.29 3.30
C ASN A 244 10.27 -2.35 4.52
N GLN A 245 11.30 -1.51 4.66
CA GLN A 245 11.41 -0.56 5.78
C GLN A 245 11.57 0.89 5.30
N ASP A 246 11.67 1.09 3.99
CA ASP A 246 11.90 2.38 3.35
C ASP A 246 10.94 2.56 2.15
N ASP A 247 9.70 2.09 2.28
CA ASP A 247 8.65 2.12 1.25
C ASP A 247 7.43 2.95 1.70
N ASN A 248 7.59 4.26 1.73
CA ASN A 248 6.54 5.25 1.90
C ASN A 248 5.70 5.39 0.61
N TYR A 249 4.94 4.36 0.26
CA TYR A 249 4.15 4.32 -0.98
C TYR A 249 3.05 5.41 -1.07
N TRP A 250 2.80 6.17 0.01
CA TRP A 250 1.93 7.34 0.03
C TRP A 250 2.61 8.62 -0.49
N ASP A 251 3.93 8.64 -0.62
CA ASP A 251 4.65 9.78 -1.19
C ASP A 251 4.75 9.65 -2.72
N PRO A 252 4.72 10.77 -3.47
CA PRO A 252 4.92 10.76 -4.91
C PRO A 252 6.32 10.23 -5.26
N ASP A 253 6.50 9.70 -6.48
CA ASP A 253 7.77 9.10 -6.94
C ASP A 253 9.01 10.01 -6.75
N SER A 254 8.85 11.34 -6.78
CA SER A 254 9.94 12.29 -6.53
C SER A 254 10.45 12.29 -5.08
N GLU A 255 9.63 11.82 -4.14
CA GLU A 255 9.84 11.89 -2.69
C GLU A 255 9.79 10.51 -2.01
N ARG A 256 9.22 9.53 -2.70
CA ARG A 256 9.20 8.14 -2.26
C ARG A 256 10.64 7.69 -2.03
N ARG A 257 10.91 7.18 -0.84
CA ARG A 257 12.15 6.55 -0.38
C ARG A 257 12.43 5.21 -1.08
N ILE A 258 11.89 5.04 -2.30
CA ILE A 258 12.30 4.03 -3.25
C ILE A 258 13.81 4.07 -3.35
N TYR A 259 14.43 2.97 -2.97
CA TYR A 259 15.78 2.69 -3.43
C TYR A 259 15.71 2.43 -4.93
N SER A 260 15.81 3.49 -5.74
CA SER A 260 16.06 3.42 -7.19
C SER A 260 17.48 2.90 -7.50
N LYS A 261 18.01 2.03 -6.64
CA LYS A 261 19.25 1.26 -6.73
C LYS A 261 19.04 -0.20 -6.31
N LEU A 262 17.83 -0.74 -6.36
CA LEU A 262 17.68 -2.20 -6.38
C LEU A 262 18.38 -2.68 -7.66
N CYS A 263 19.37 -3.58 -7.51
CA CYS A 263 20.41 -3.96 -8.49
C CYS A 263 19.95 -4.29 -9.91
N CYS A 264 18.64 -4.42 -10.10
CA CYS A 264 18.06 -5.29 -11.08
C CYS A 264 16.77 -4.70 -11.70
N THR A 265 16.34 -3.50 -11.29
CA THR A 265 15.22 -2.80 -11.94
C THR A 265 15.38 -1.28 -11.94
N SER A 266 15.19 -0.66 -13.11
CA SER A 266 15.03 0.79 -13.27
C SER A 266 13.55 1.20 -13.27
N GLN A 267 12.64 0.27 -12.95
CA GLN A 267 11.20 0.50 -13.01
C GLN A 267 10.77 1.35 -11.83
N LYS A 268 10.00 2.38 -12.13
CA LYS A 268 9.32 3.21 -11.12
C LYS A 268 7.99 2.56 -10.75
N LEU A 269 7.55 2.78 -9.51
CA LEU A 269 6.23 2.38 -9.05
C LEU A 269 5.34 3.62 -8.96
N ASP A 270 4.09 3.47 -9.38
CA ASP A 270 3.09 4.53 -9.26
C ASP A 270 2.80 4.85 -7.78
N LEU A 271 2.30 6.06 -7.52
CA LEU A 271 1.82 6.49 -6.21
C LEU A 271 0.78 5.50 -5.67
N GLY A 272 0.87 5.15 -4.39
CA GLY A 272 -0.05 4.25 -3.72
C GLY A 272 0.18 2.76 -4.01
N VAL A 273 1.22 2.38 -4.77
CA VAL A 273 1.53 0.97 -5.07
C VAL A 273 2.64 0.47 -4.14
N PRO A 274 2.35 -0.37 -3.12
CA PRO A 274 3.40 -0.94 -2.27
C PRO A 274 4.39 -1.81 -3.06
N GLU A 275 5.67 -1.77 -2.70
CA GLU A 275 6.71 -2.58 -3.35
C GLU A 275 6.47 -4.08 -3.20
N SER A 276 6.02 -4.52 -2.03
CA SER A 276 5.63 -5.92 -1.73
C SER A 276 4.51 -6.39 -2.65
N TYR A 277 3.50 -5.55 -2.87
CA TYR A 277 2.42 -5.80 -3.81
C TYR A 277 2.95 -5.98 -5.24
N ALA A 278 3.81 -5.05 -5.70
CA ALA A 278 4.41 -5.11 -7.03
C ALA A 278 5.35 -6.32 -7.19
N ALA A 279 6.08 -6.70 -6.15
CA ALA A 279 6.94 -7.88 -6.13
C ALA A 279 6.11 -9.16 -6.23
N TYR A 280 4.99 -9.21 -5.50
CA TYR A 280 4.11 -10.37 -5.47
C TYR A 280 3.38 -10.59 -6.79
N TYR A 281 2.73 -9.58 -7.38
CA TYR A 281 1.94 -9.74 -8.59
C TYR A 281 2.73 -9.57 -9.90
N SER A 282 3.69 -8.65 -9.92
CA SER A 282 4.36 -8.22 -11.17
C SER A 282 5.84 -8.60 -11.23
N ASN A 283 6.33 -9.31 -10.20
CA ASN A 283 7.73 -9.71 -10.08
C ASN A 283 8.71 -8.52 -10.04
N TYR A 284 8.25 -7.37 -9.54
CA TYR A 284 9.11 -6.23 -9.25
C TYR A 284 10.27 -6.67 -8.35
N ASN A 285 11.48 -6.16 -8.62
CA ASN A 285 12.71 -6.60 -7.95
C ASN A 285 12.87 -8.14 -7.91
N ASN A 286 12.51 -8.82 -9.00
CA ASN A 286 12.52 -10.29 -9.09
C ASN A 286 11.66 -10.99 -8.02
N GLY A 287 10.61 -10.33 -7.53
CA GLY A 287 9.74 -10.86 -6.49
C GLY A 287 10.34 -10.81 -5.08
N LYS A 288 11.31 -9.91 -4.86
CA LYS A 288 12.05 -9.81 -3.61
C LYS A 288 11.91 -8.45 -2.94
N ASP A 289 12.09 -8.44 -1.62
CA ASP A 289 12.15 -7.23 -0.81
C ASP A 289 13.53 -6.56 -0.86
N GLN A 290 13.68 -5.44 -0.14
CA GLN A 290 14.92 -4.66 -0.08
C GLN A 290 16.14 -5.41 0.47
N PHE A 291 15.94 -6.57 1.10
CA PHE A 291 16.98 -7.42 1.68
C PHE A 291 17.18 -8.73 0.91
N ASP A 292 16.71 -8.79 -0.34
CA ASP A 292 16.84 -9.94 -1.25
C ASP A 292 16.09 -11.21 -0.77
N ARG A 293 15.10 -11.03 0.13
CA ARG A 293 14.20 -12.10 0.57
C ARG A 293 13.01 -12.21 -0.39
N ASN A 294 12.61 -13.42 -0.74
CA ASN A 294 11.39 -13.66 -1.52
C ASN A 294 10.14 -13.15 -0.77
N VAL A 295 9.33 -12.34 -1.44
CA VAL A 295 8.08 -11.79 -0.91
C VAL A 295 6.98 -12.85 -0.98
N ALA A 296 6.40 -13.21 0.17
CA ALA A 296 5.42 -14.28 0.28
C ALA A 296 3.96 -13.82 0.17
N ASN A 297 3.67 -12.53 0.30
CA ASN A 297 2.32 -11.98 0.21
C ASN A 297 2.36 -10.50 -0.27
N PRO A 298 1.24 -9.95 -0.77
CA PRO A 298 1.20 -8.58 -1.32
C PRO A 298 0.92 -7.51 -0.26
N ALA A 299 1.21 -7.77 1.01
CA ALA A 299 0.80 -6.90 2.11
C ALA A 299 1.33 -5.48 1.96
N GLY A 300 0.50 -4.46 2.15
CA GLY A 300 0.91 -3.05 2.28
C GLY A 300 0.80 -2.50 3.69
N ILE A 301 0.13 -3.23 4.59
CA ILE A 301 -0.01 -2.94 6.02
C ILE A 301 -0.10 -4.26 6.79
N ASP A 302 0.52 -4.33 7.96
CA ASP A 302 0.33 -5.42 8.92
C ASP A 302 -0.50 -4.94 10.11
N LEU A 303 -1.60 -5.63 10.39
CA LEU A 303 -2.49 -5.34 11.50
C LEU A 303 -2.11 -6.16 12.72
N THR A 304 -2.21 -5.57 13.90
CA THR A 304 -2.27 -6.38 15.12
C THR A 304 -3.56 -7.22 15.17
N PRO A 305 -3.60 -8.32 15.94
CA PRO A 305 -4.80 -9.14 16.06
C PRO A 305 -6.01 -8.37 16.60
N GLU A 306 -5.78 -7.35 17.44
CA GLU A 306 -6.86 -6.53 17.99
C GLU A 306 -7.44 -5.57 16.93
N VAL A 307 -6.59 -4.93 16.10
CA VAL A 307 -7.06 -4.12 14.96
C VAL A 307 -7.81 -4.99 13.95
N ALA A 308 -7.26 -6.15 13.59
CA ALA A 308 -7.90 -7.10 12.67
C ALA A 308 -9.29 -7.54 13.18
N LYS A 309 -9.39 -7.85 14.48
CA LYS A 309 -10.65 -8.24 15.13
C LYS A 309 -11.69 -7.12 15.07
N ARG A 310 -11.30 -5.86 15.29
CA ARG A 310 -12.21 -4.69 15.18
C ARG A 310 -12.75 -4.51 13.76
N LEU A 311 -11.93 -4.81 12.75
CA LEU A 311 -12.33 -4.87 11.34
C LEU A 311 -13.11 -6.15 10.97
N GLY A 312 -13.31 -7.07 11.93
CA GLY A 312 -14.06 -8.31 11.74
C GLY A 312 -13.29 -9.41 11.00
N LEU A 313 -11.96 -9.40 11.06
CA LEU A 313 -11.09 -10.46 10.56
C LEU A 313 -10.73 -11.42 11.70
N ALA A 314 -10.77 -12.73 11.42
CA ALA A 314 -10.24 -13.74 12.33
C ALA A 314 -8.72 -13.89 12.18
N SER A 315 -8.10 -14.70 13.04
CA SER A 315 -6.66 -14.99 12.95
C SER A 315 -6.28 -15.50 11.56
N LEU A 316 -5.15 -14.98 11.03
CA LEU A 316 -4.60 -15.27 9.70
C LEU A 316 -5.46 -14.80 8.51
N GLN A 317 -6.67 -14.30 8.75
CA GLN A 317 -7.50 -13.75 7.68
C GLN A 317 -6.96 -12.40 7.23
N ASN A 318 -7.04 -12.19 5.92
CA ASN A 318 -6.53 -11.00 5.26
C ASN A 318 -7.65 -10.40 4.43
N ASP A 319 -7.55 -9.13 4.10
CA ASP A 319 -8.49 -8.50 3.18
C ASP A 319 -7.88 -7.25 2.56
N TRP A 320 -8.56 -6.72 1.55
CA TRP A 320 -8.28 -5.40 1.04
C TRP A 320 -8.88 -4.34 1.97
N VAL A 321 -8.06 -3.35 2.32
CA VAL A 321 -8.45 -2.19 3.11
C VAL A 321 -8.08 -0.93 2.34
N THR A 322 -8.77 0.17 2.61
CA THR A 322 -8.30 1.51 2.32
C THR A 322 -7.66 2.06 3.58
N ILE A 323 -6.47 2.63 3.47
CA ILE A 323 -5.85 3.41 4.53
C ILE A 323 -5.90 4.90 4.18
N THR A 324 -6.24 5.74 5.15
CA THR A 324 -6.09 7.19 5.02
C THR A 324 -4.72 7.59 5.52
N THR A 325 -3.95 8.29 4.69
CA THR A 325 -2.53 8.60 4.93
C THR A 325 -2.25 10.09 5.12
N ASP A 326 -3.28 10.90 5.40
CA ASP A 326 -3.15 12.35 5.60
C ASP A 326 -2.09 12.72 6.65
N ASP A 327 -1.98 11.89 7.69
CA ASP A 327 -1.08 12.10 8.81
C ASP A 327 0.36 11.64 8.50
N LEU A 328 0.60 10.86 7.43
CA LEU A 328 1.89 10.17 7.20
C LEU A 328 2.94 11.00 6.42
N ASP A 329 2.64 12.23 6.03
CA ASP A 329 3.54 13.07 5.25
C ASP A 329 4.69 13.64 6.11
N PRO A 330 5.96 13.27 5.85
CA PRO A 330 7.12 13.79 6.57
C PRO A 330 7.39 15.29 6.36
N SER A 331 6.95 15.84 5.23
CA SER A 331 7.26 17.21 4.83
C SER A 331 6.44 18.25 5.60
N GLY A 332 5.36 17.84 6.27
CA GLY A 332 4.38 18.76 6.83
C GLY A 332 3.66 19.61 5.78
N ASN A 333 3.82 19.32 4.49
CA ASN A 333 2.99 19.86 3.40
C ASN A 333 1.74 19.02 3.16
N GLY A 334 1.56 17.95 3.94
CA GLY A 334 0.29 17.26 4.11
C GLY A 334 -0.73 18.34 4.35
N THR A 335 -1.76 18.35 3.52
CA THR A 335 -2.85 19.30 3.65
C THR A 335 -3.43 19.09 5.04
N ILE A 336 -3.08 19.94 6.01
CA ILE A 336 -3.58 19.79 7.37
C ILE A 336 -5.08 19.94 7.26
N THR A 337 -5.82 18.92 7.64
CA THR A 337 -7.28 18.97 7.60
C THR A 337 -7.84 18.90 8.99
N GLY A 338 -9.07 19.35 9.14
CA GLY A 338 -9.87 19.09 10.31
C GLY A 338 -11.33 18.86 9.94
N THR A 339 -12.03 18.11 10.78
CA THR A 339 -13.46 17.85 10.58
C THR A 339 -14.27 18.77 11.47
N VAL A 340 -15.19 19.51 10.86
CA VAL A 340 -16.09 20.40 11.59
C VAL A 340 -17.08 19.58 12.39
N HIS A 341 -17.19 19.87 13.68
CA HIS A 341 -18.18 19.23 14.54
C HIS A 341 -19.02 20.21 15.35
N THR A 342 -20.32 19.96 15.40
CA THR A 342 -21.31 20.79 16.13
C THR A 342 -22.30 19.92 16.89
N ASP A 343 -22.65 20.31 18.12
CA ASP A 343 -23.54 19.48 18.96
C ASP A 343 -25.04 19.73 18.70
N ASN A 344 -25.37 20.85 18.06
CA ASN A 344 -26.75 21.29 17.82
C ASN A 344 -27.17 21.20 16.35
N GLY A 345 -26.30 20.64 15.48
CA GLY A 345 -26.53 20.54 14.04
C GLY A 345 -26.58 21.88 13.30
N LEU A 346 -26.26 23.00 13.95
CA LEU A 346 -26.17 24.31 13.31
C LEU A 346 -24.79 24.48 12.67
N PRO A 347 -24.71 25.10 11.48
CA PRO A 347 -23.42 25.33 10.84
C PRO A 347 -22.57 26.35 11.59
N VAL A 348 -21.25 26.17 11.52
CA VAL A 348 -20.24 27.12 12.00
C VAL A 348 -20.01 28.20 10.94
N ASN A 349 -19.92 29.46 11.37
CA ASN A 349 -19.65 30.57 10.45
C ASN A 349 -18.16 30.62 10.08
N VAL A 350 -17.89 30.73 8.78
CA VAL A 350 -16.58 31.11 8.23
C VAL A 350 -16.55 32.63 8.10
N ARG A 351 -15.48 33.26 8.58
CA ARG A 351 -15.37 34.71 8.77
C ARG A 351 -14.23 35.31 7.96
N SER A 352 -14.33 36.60 7.68
CA SER A 352 -13.30 37.35 6.95
C SER A 352 -12.02 37.61 7.74
N GLY A 353 -11.99 37.26 9.02
CA GLY A 353 -10.86 37.42 9.93
C GLY A 353 -11.05 36.65 11.24
N PRO A 354 -10.01 36.56 12.10
CA PRO A 354 -9.99 35.69 13.27
C PRO A 354 -10.74 36.31 14.47
N GLY A 355 -12.05 36.48 14.33
CA GLY A 355 -12.90 37.01 15.39
C GLY A 355 -14.38 37.05 15.01
N THR A 356 -15.27 37.04 16.00
CA THR A 356 -16.72 37.02 15.81
C THR A 356 -17.31 38.33 15.30
N SER A 357 -16.55 39.43 15.43
CA SER A 357 -16.88 40.74 14.86
C SER A 357 -16.61 40.85 13.35
N TYR A 358 -15.80 39.96 12.77
CA TYR A 358 -15.55 39.93 11.33
C TYR A 358 -16.77 39.43 10.56
N SER A 359 -16.93 39.95 9.34
CA SER A 359 -18.03 39.60 8.45
C SER A 359 -18.07 38.10 8.15
N ILE A 360 -19.29 37.54 8.04
CA ILE A 360 -19.48 36.14 7.67
C ILE A 360 -19.31 36.02 6.16
N VAL A 361 -18.38 35.19 5.72
CA VAL A 361 -18.05 34.94 4.30
C VAL A 361 -18.44 33.54 3.84
N GLY A 362 -18.83 32.66 4.77
CA GLY A 362 -19.26 31.31 4.46
C GLY A 362 -19.78 30.56 5.69
N LYS A 363 -20.08 29.29 5.50
CA LYS A 363 -20.54 28.38 6.55
C LYS A 363 -19.98 26.98 6.30
N LYS A 364 -19.71 26.25 7.38
CA LYS A 364 -19.36 24.82 7.37
C LYS A 364 -20.32 24.05 8.26
N TYR A 365 -20.72 22.87 7.81
CA TYR A 365 -21.68 21.99 8.49
C TYR A 365 -20.94 20.90 9.27
N ASP A 366 -21.65 20.28 10.21
CA ASP A 366 -21.15 19.09 10.92
C ASP A 366 -20.74 18.01 9.90
N GLY A 367 -19.52 17.47 10.06
CA GLY A 367 -18.91 16.50 9.15
C GLY A 367 -18.18 17.11 7.94
N ASP A 368 -18.25 18.42 7.71
CA ASP A 368 -17.46 19.05 6.65
C ASP A 368 -15.97 18.96 6.98
N VAL A 369 -15.17 18.48 6.02
CA VAL A 369 -13.71 18.53 6.10
C VAL A 369 -13.21 19.88 5.59
N VAL A 370 -12.29 20.50 6.33
CA VAL A 370 -11.60 21.74 5.95
C VAL A 370 -10.11 21.52 5.86
N THR A 371 -9.49 22.11 4.85
CA THR A 371 -8.03 22.28 4.77
C THR A 371 -7.63 23.51 5.56
N ILE A 372 -6.60 23.41 6.38
CA ILE A 372 -6.02 24.46 7.21
C ILE A 372 -4.71 24.91 6.56
N GLU A 373 -4.72 26.09 5.96
CA GLU A 373 -3.54 26.73 5.35
C GLU A 373 -2.53 27.17 6.43
N CYS A 374 -3.04 27.71 7.53
CA CYS A 374 -2.27 28.20 8.68
C CYS A 374 -3.22 28.49 9.86
N GLN A 375 -2.67 28.66 11.05
CA GLN A 375 -3.42 29.07 12.24
C GLN A 375 -2.98 30.45 12.76
N ILE A 376 -3.91 31.19 13.34
CA ILE A 376 -3.67 32.53 13.88
C ILE A 376 -4.40 32.71 15.21
N ARG A 377 -3.80 33.45 16.14
CA ARG A 377 -4.46 33.85 17.37
C ARG A 377 -5.38 35.05 17.12
N GLY A 378 -6.60 34.98 17.64
CA GLY A 378 -7.65 35.96 17.43
C GLY A 378 -8.55 36.13 18.66
N GLU A 379 -9.84 36.36 18.43
CA GLU A 379 -10.82 36.42 19.51
C GLU A 379 -10.99 35.06 20.18
N THR A 380 -11.04 35.02 21.51
CA THR A 380 -11.33 33.79 22.26
C THR A 380 -12.79 33.38 22.06
N VAL A 381 -13.00 32.14 21.64
CA VAL A 381 -14.32 31.54 21.40
C VAL A 381 -14.46 30.28 22.25
N THR A 382 -15.66 30.02 22.76
CA THR A 382 -16.04 28.74 23.35
C THR A 382 -16.89 27.96 22.34
N GLY A 383 -16.47 26.74 22.02
CA GLY A 383 -17.12 25.83 21.09
C GLY A 383 -17.15 24.40 21.60
N LYS A 384 -17.32 23.45 20.67
CA LYS A 384 -17.48 22.01 20.98
C LYS A 384 -16.28 21.45 21.75
N TYR A 385 -15.07 21.79 21.32
CA TYR A 385 -13.82 21.29 21.90
C TYR A 385 -13.27 22.17 23.02
N GLY A 386 -14.09 23.05 23.60
CA GLY A 386 -13.70 23.90 24.73
C GLY A 386 -13.51 25.36 24.34
N THR A 387 -12.57 26.05 24.99
CA THR A 387 -12.33 27.49 24.81
C THR A 387 -10.92 27.74 24.31
N SER A 388 -10.79 28.42 23.16
CA SER A 388 -9.50 28.69 22.52
C SER A 388 -9.52 30.05 21.81
N ASP A 389 -8.35 30.65 21.64
CA ASP A 389 -8.10 31.84 20.80
C ASP A 389 -7.52 31.48 19.42
N LEU A 390 -7.40 30.19 19.09
CA LEU A 390 -6.94 29.71 17.79
C LEU A 390 -8.06 29.79 16.73
N TRP A 391 -7.64 30.23 15.54
CA TRP A 391 -8.46 30.30 14.34
C TRP A 391 -7.74 29.67 13.16
N ASP A 392 -8.44 28.82 12.43
CA ASP A 392 -7.94 28.13 11.24
C ASP A 392 -8.23 28.98 10.01
N ARG A 393 -7.19 29.30 9.24
CA ARG A 393 -7.36 29.86 7.91
C ARG A 393 -7.58 28.73 6.92
N ILE A 394 -8.78 28.67 6.35
CA ILE A 394 -9.23 27.57 5.46
C ILE A 394 -9.34 28.00 3.99
N GLY A 395 -8.70 29.10 3.66
CA GLY A 395 -8.76 29.77 2.37
C GLY A 395 -8.42 31.26 2.52
N THR A 396 -8.16 31.94 1.40
CA THR A 396 -7.89 33.38 1.40
C THR A 396 -9.07 34.15 1.98
N GLY A 397 -8.84 34.85 3.11
CA GLY A 397 -9.86 35.62 3.82
C GLY A 397 -10.97 34.76 4.46
N GLN A 398 -10.71 33.48 4.73
CA GLN A 398 -11.67 32.55 5.30
C GLN A 398 -11.11 31.94 6.58
N TYR A 399 -11.74 32.26 7.72
CA TYR A 399 -11.32 31.84 9.04
C TYR A 399 -12.46 31.14 9.78
N ILE A 400 -12.17 30.00 10.40
CA ILE A 400 -13.11 29.27 11.27
C ILE A 400 -12.48 29.12 12.65
N SER A 401 -13.29 29.09 13.72
CA SER A 401 -12.75 28.88 15.06
C SER A 401 -12.36 27.42 15.23
N ASP A 402 -11.12 27.21 15.69
CA ASP A 402 -10.52 25.90 15.96
C ASP A 402 -11.34 25.08 16.99
N THR A 403 -12.06 25.76 17.89
CA THR A 403 -12.95 25.12 18.88
C THR A 403 -14.10 24.29 18.29
N TYR A 404 -14.32 24.35 16.98
CA TYR A 404 -15.30 23.54 16.26
C TYR A 404 -14.67 22.61 15.22
N VAL A 405 -13.34 22.60 15.08
CA VAL A 405 -12.63 21.83 14.06
C VAL A 405 -11.80 20.77 14.79
N TYR A 406 -12.14 19.50 14.59
CA TYR A 406 -11.38 18.40 15.14
C TYR A 406 -10.14 18.16 14.29
N THR A 407 -8.99 18.45 14.88
CA THR A 407 -7.65 18.27 14.30
C THR A 407 -6.83 17.20 15.04
N GLY A 408 -7.39 16.58 16.07
CA GLY A 408 -6.68 15.64 16.96
C GLY A 408 -5.81 16.30 18.04
N SER A 409 -5.80 17.64 18.14
CA SER A 409 -5.00 18.38 19.12
C SER A 409 -5.77 19.57 19.71
N ASP A 410 -5.54 19.89 20.99
CA ASP A 410 -6.02 21.12 21.63
C ASP A 410 -5.09 22.33 21.35
N GLY A 411 -3.96 22.08 20.68
CA GLY A 411 -2.94 23.07 20.36
C GLY A 411 -2.82 23.35 18.86
N GLN A 412 -1.91 24.25 18.51
CA GLN A 412 -1.65 24.62 17.11
C GLN A 412 -1.08 23.42 16.33
N VAL A 413 -1.75 23.04 15.23
CA VAL A 413 -1.39 21.94 14.33
C VAL A 413 -0.81 22.43 13.00
N ALA A 414 -1.14 23.65 12.57
CA ALA A 414 -0.66 24.24 11.32
C ALA A 414 0.32 25.41 11.54
N PRO A 415 1.16 25.77 10.55
CA PRO A 415 2.06 26.91 10.67
C PRO A 415 1.33 28.19 11.06
N THR A 416 2.00 29.11 11.76
CA THR A 416 1.42 30.41 12.10
C THR A 416 1.21 31.24 10.82
N CYS A 417 0.02 31.83 10.66
CA CYS A 417 -0.26 32.68 9.51
C CYS A 417 0.72 33.85 9.43
N SER A 418 1.27 34.08 8.23
CA SER A 418 2.08 35.27 7.96
C SER A 418 1.20 36.53 7.97
N PRO A 419 1.72 37.68 8.46
CA PRO A 419 0.99 38.95 8.53
C PRO A 419 0.44 39.45 7.19
#